data_AF-A0A183E0H4-F1
#
_entry.id   AF-A0A183E0H4-F1
#
_cell.length_a   1.000
_cell.length_b   1.000
_cell.length_c   1.000
_cell.angle_alpha   90.00
_cell.angle_beta   90.00
_cell.angle_gamma   90.00
#
_symmetry.space_group_name_H-M   'P 1'
#
loop_
_entity.id
_entity.type
_entity.pdbx_description
1 polymer ?
#
loop_
_entity_poly.entity_id
_entity_poly.type
_entity_poly.pdbx_seq_one_letter_code
_entity_poly.pdbx_strand_id
1 'polypeptide(L)'
;MSLLGHLHLLYDAYFPPGSENLATLLWRYYAEKIAILVRGGAHVHQIIESRLINFPWLLFWPSLSDLASMDKVMIEGAPESAPLVTQIVVRIPWLSLIQFQAQQPMDAHRAFHSLLFSLLASCVSRPANYAICRASMPRLLNSLGALPWQLIEVERLNAVSARIASTFAPEILSDSNDVNNAFFEFVLPLLVKFFVREMKDI
;
A
#
# COMPACT_ATOMS: atom_id res chain seq x y z
N MET A 1 -3.02 -26.45 19.38
CA MET A 1 -2.33 -25.74 18.27
C MET A 1 -2.45 -26.59 17.00
N SER A 2 -2.72 -25.97 15.84
CA SER A 2 -2.94 -26.68 14.56
C SER A 2 -1.62 -27.06 13.86
N LEU A 3 -1.67 -28.01 12.92
CA LEU A 3 -0.55 -28.40 12.06
C LEU A 3 0.07 -27.19 11.33
N LEU A 4 -0.78 -26.28 10.86
CA LEU A 4 -0.37 -25.03 10.23
C LEU A 4 0.46 -24.17 11.19
N GLY A 5 0.09 -24.12 12.47
CA GLY A 5 0.85 -23.40 13.51
C GLY A 5 2.24 -24.00 13.76
N HIS A 6 2.38 -25.33 13.76
CA HIS A 6 3.69 -25.97 13.86
C HIS A 6 4.56 -25.75 12.61
N LEU A 7 3.96 -25.78 11.43
CA LEU A 7 4.66 -25.47 10.18
C LEU A 7 5.16 -24.02 10.18
N HIS A 8 4.34 -23.05 10.61
CA HIS A 8 4.76 -21.66 10.77
C HIS A 8 6.01 -21.53 11.64
N LEU A 9 5.99 -22.08 12.86
CA LEU A 9 7.12 -22.01 13.79
C LEU A 9 8.40 -22.65 13.26
N LEU A 10 8.29 -23.77 12.51
CA LEU A 10 9.44 -24.43 11.90
C LEU A 10 10.00 -23.65 10.72
N TYR A 11 9.15 -23.02 9.91
CA TYR A 11 9.58 -22.22 8.77
C TYR A 11 10.20 -20.88 9.19
N ASP A 12 9.70 -20.26 10.26
CA ASP A 12 10.24 -19.00 10.80
C ASP A 12 11.73 -19.13 11.18
N ALA A 13 12.20 -20.33 11.56
CA ALA A 13 13.60 -20.61 11.88
C ALA A 13 14.54 -20.69 10.65
N TYR A 14 14.00 -20.88 9.45
CA TYR A 14 14.77 -21.05 8.20
C TYR A 14 14.61 -19.88 7.22
N PHE A 15 13.89 -18.83 7.62
CA PHE A 15 13.69 -17.70 6.75
C PHE A 15 14.95 -16.84 6.62
N PRO A 16 15.28 -16.38 5.39
CA PRO A 16 16.42 -15.50 5.18
C PRO A 16 16.25 -14.21 6.00
N PRO A 17 17.36 -13.59 6.43
CA PRO A 17 17.32 -12.38 7.24
C PRO A 17 16.35 -11.32 6.69
N GLY A 18 15.51 -10.79 7.58
CA GLY A 18 14.47 -9.81 7.25
C GLY A 18 13.16 -10.40 6.71
N SER A 19 13.02 -11.73 6.61
CA SER A 19 11.77 -12.37 6.22
C SER A 19 11.05 -12.89 7.47
N GLU A 20 10.22 -12.02 8.04
CA GLU A 20 9.59 -12.28 9.34
C GLU A 20 8.51 -13.35 9.30
N ASN A 21 7.94 -13.63 8.12
CA ASN A 21 6.98 -14.70 7.89
C ASN A 21 6.87 -15.07 6.40
N LEU A 22 6.10 -16.13 6.12
CA LEU A 22 5.84 -16.64 4.77
C LEU A 22 5.22 -15.59 3.84
N ALA A 23 4.39 -14.68 4.36
CA ALA A 23 3.77 -13.63 3.57
C ALA A 23 4.83 -12.65 3.03
N THR A 24 5.79 -12.27 3.88
CA THR A 24 6.92 -11.42 3.50
C THR A 24 7.78 -12.06 2.42
N LEU A 25 8.07 -13.36 2.52
CA LEU A 25 8.79 -14.07 1.46
C LEU A 25 8.04 -14.09 0.14
N LEU A 26 6.75 -14.42 0.20
CA LEU A 26 5.91 -14.52 -0.98
C LEU A 26 5.79 -13.15 -1.66
N TRP A 27 5.61 -12.10 -0.87
CA TRP A 27 5.62 -10.72 -1.34
C TRP A 27 6.94 -10.38 -2.04
N ARG A 28 8.09 -10.62 -1.41
CA ARG A 28 9.40 -10.29 -2.00
C ARG A 28 9.66 -11.04 -3.29
N TYR A 29 9.36 -12.34 -3.31
CA TYR A 29 9.46 -13.14 -4.54
C TYR A 29 8.58 -12.57 -5.66
N TYR A 30 7.33 -12.23 -5.32
CA TYR A 30 6.41 -11.61 -6.27
C TYR A 30 6.97 -10.28 -6.81
N ALA A 31 7.37 -9.37 -5.92
CA ALA A 31 7.89 -8.05 -6.27
C ALA A 31 9.15 -8.12 -7.15
N GLU A 32 10.07 -9.05 -6.84
CA GLU A 32 11.35 -9.15 -7.55
C GLU A 32 11.28 -9.93 -8.87
N LYS A 33 10.42 -10.95 -8.95
CA LYS A 33 10.45 -11.91 -10.08
C LYS A 33 9.24 -11.80 -10.98
N ILE A 34 8.08 -11.44 -10.44
CA ILE A 34 6.81 -11.50 -11.16
C ILE A 34 6.34 -10.12 -11.56
N ALA A 35 6.34 -9.17 -10.62
CA ALA A 35 5.80 -7.82 -10.82
C ALA A 35 6.44 -7.06 -11.99
N ILE A 36 7.67 -7.41 -12.36
CA ILE A 36 8.43 -6.77 -13.46
C ILE A 36 8.25 -7.46 -14.83
N LEU A 37 7.45 -8.52 -14.93
CA LEU A 37 7.26 -9.26 -16.18
C LEU A 37 6.34 -8.49 -17.14
N VAL A 38 6.95 -7.80 -18.12
CA VAL A 38 6.25 -6.95 -19.11
C VAL A 38 5.75 -7.72 -20.34
N ARG A 39 6.43 -8.78 -20.79
CA ARG A 39 6.06 -9.54 -22.01
C ARG A 39 5.39 -10.87 -21.66
N GLY A 40 4.18 -11.11 -22.17
CA GLY A 40 3.38 -12.30 -21.83
C GLY A 40 2.85 -12.32 -20.39
N GLY A 41 3.02 -11.19 -19.66
CA GLY A 41 2.74 -11.08 -18.23
C GLY A 41 1.26 -11.18 -17.89
N ALA A 42 0.34 -10.71 -18.75
CA ALA A 42 -1.07 -10.64 -18.38
C ALA A 42 -1.67 -11.99 -17.94
N HIS A 43 -1.38 -13.07 -18.66
CA HIS A 43 -1.84 -14.42 -18.28
C HIS A 43 -1.16 -14.92 -16.99
N VAL A 44 0.14 -14.66 -16.85
CA VAL A 44 0.91 -15.03 -15.64
C VAL A 44 0.40 -14.28 -14.42
N HIS A 45 0.17 -12.97 -14.53
CA HIS A 45 -0.39 -12.11 -13.49
C HIS A 45 -1.79 -12.56 -13.11
N GLN A 46 -2.66 -12.89 -14.06
CA GLN A 46 -3.99 -13.44 -13.77
C GLN A 46 -3.93 -14.76 -13.00
N ILE A 47 -3.09 -15.71 -13.42
CA ILE A 47 -2.92 -16.98 -12.70
C ILE A 47 -2.40 -16.71 -11.29
N ILE A 48 -1.35 -15.92 -11.16
CA ILE A 48 -0.71 -15.63 -9.89
C ILE A 48 -1.68 -14.90 -8.96
N GLU A 49 -2.38 -13.87 -9.45
CA GLU A 49 -3.43 -13.16 -8.70
C GLU A 49 -4.51 -14.13 -8.20
N SER A 50 -5.02 -15.02 -9.05
CA SER A 50 -6.06 -16.00 -8.66
C SER A 50 -5.63 -16.96 -7.55
N ARG A 51 -4.33 -17.22 -7.43
CA ARG A 51 -3.76 -18.09 -6.39
C ARG A 51 -3.40 -17.31 -5.14
N LEU A 52 -2.72 -16.18 -5.32
CA LEU A 52 -2.22 -15.35 -4.23
C LEU A 52 -3.34 -14.62 -3.50
N ILE A 53 -4.47 -14.32 -4.12
CA ILE A 53 -5.62 -13.69 -3.43
C ILE A 53 -6.13 -14.48 -2.22
N ASN A 54 -6.00 -15.81 -2.25
CA ASN A 54 -6.44 -16.71 -1.19
C ASN A 54 -5.41 -16.88 -0.08
N PHE A 55 -4.21 -16.32 -0.26
CA PHE A 55 -3.18 -16.35 0.75
C PHE A 55 -3.62 -15.49 1.97
N PRO A 56 -3.31 -15.89 3.21
CA PRO A 56 -3.72 -15.15 4.41
C PRO A 56 -2.91 -13.87 4.61
N TRP A 57 -3.13 -12.87 3.74
CA TRP A 57 -2.45 -11.56 3.77
C TRP A 57 -2.68 -10.76 5.06
N LEU A 58 -3.66 -11.14 5.89
CA LEU A 58 -3.80 -10.59 7.24
C LEU A 58 -2.59 -10.89 8.15
N LEU A 59 -1.81 -11.93 7.82
CA LEU A 59 -0.56 -12.28 8.50
C LEU A 59 0.64 -11.49 7.95
N PHE A 60 0.45 -10.71 6.88
CA PHE A 60 1.51 -9.90 6.31
C PHE A 60 1.70 -8.63 7.13
N TRP A 61 2.88 -8.48 7.71
CA TRP A 61 3.31 -7.33 8.49
C TRP A 61 4.45 -6.65 7.75
N PRO A 62 4.16 -5.78 6.77
CA PRO A 62 5.19 -5.16 5.94
C PRO A 62 6.15 -4.30 6.77
N SER A 63 7.45 -4.52 6.56
CA SER A 63 8.49 -3.59 6.99
C SER A 63 8.53 -2.34 6.08
N LEU A 64 9.39 -1.37 6.42
CA LEU A 64 9.66 -0.22 5.54
C LEU A 64 10.16 -0.66 4.15
N SER A 65 10.99 -1.70 4.09
CA SER A 65 11.49 -2.26 2.83
C SER A 65 10.37 -2.89 2.00
N ASP A 66 9.44 -3.58 2.67
CA ASP A 66 8.31 -4.19 1.99
C ASP A 66 7.34 -3.12 1.47
N LEU A 67 7.07 -2.07 2.24
CA LEU A 67 6.30 -0.91 1.76
C LEU A 67 6.97 -0.20 0.57
N ALA A 68 8.28 0.01 0.62
CA ALA A 68 9.03 0.63 -0.47
C ALA A 68 8.98 -0.23 -1.74
N SER A 69 9.05 -1.55 -1.61
CA SER A 69 8.90 -2.46 -2.76
C SER A 69 7.46 -2.50 -3.28
N MET A 70 6.44 -2.41 -2.42
CA MET A 70 5.03 -2.28 -2.86
C MET A 70 4.82 -1.01 -3.68
N ASP A 71 5.30 0.13 -3.17
CA ASP A 71 5.21 1.41 -3.87
C ASP A 71 5.97 1.37 -5.21
N LYS A 72 7.18 0.80 -5.22
CA LYS A 72 7.96 0.60 -6.44
C LYS A 72 7.23 -0.26 -7.47
N VAL A 73 6.61 -1.37 -7.07
CA VAL A 73 5.82 -2.22 -7.98
C VAL A 73 4.65 -1.44 -8.58
N MET A 74 3.99 -0.60 -7.80
CA MET A 74 2.87 0.21 -8.31
C MET A 74 3.31 1.28 -9.32
N ILE A 75 4.56 1.76 -9.23
CA ILE A 75 5.09 2.82 -10.08
C ILE A 75 5.80 2.27 -11.31
N GLU A 76 6.68 1.29 -11.13
CA GLU A 76 7.60 0.78 -12.14
C GLU A 76 7.24 -0.63 -12.65
N GLY A 77 6.34 -1.33 -11.95
CA GLY A 77 5.93 -2.68 -12.29
C GLY A 77 5.00 -2.75 -13.50
N ALA A 78 4.70 -3.97 -13.92
CA ALA A 78 3.69 -4.24 -14.93
C ALA A 78 2.32 -3.74 -14.45
N PRO A 79 1.52 -3.04 -15.28
CA PRO A 79 0.20 -2.53 -14.90
C PRO A 79 -0.73 -3.61 -14.30
N GLU A 80 -0.59 -4.85 -14.76
CA GLU A 80 -1.35 -6.01 -14.30
C GLU A 80 -1.00 -6.45 -12.87
N SER A 81 0.07 -5.91 -12.28
CA SER A 81 0.44 -6.18 -10.88
C SER A 81 -0.36 -5.34 -9.89
N ALA A 82 -0.82 -4.16 -10.31
CA ALA A 82 -1.49 -3.20 -9.42
C ALA A 82 -2.77 -3.72 -8.74
N PRO A 83 -3.62 -4.52 -9.41
CA PRO A 83 -4.78 -5.15 -8.77
C PRO A 83 -4.38 -6.03 -7.59
N LEU A 84 -3.43 -6.95 -7.77
CA LEU A 84 -2.99 -7.83 -6.68
C LEU A 84 -2.39 -7.04 -5.51
N VAL A 85 -1.53 -6.06 -5.78
CA VAL A 85 -0.96 -5.22 -4.71
C VAL A 85 -2.07 -4.53 -3.92
N THR A 86 -3.05 -3.93 -4.60
CA THR A 86 -4.19 -3.27 -3.94
C THR A 86 -5.01 -4.26 -3.11
N GLN A 87 -5.20 -5.47 -3.63
CA GLN A 87 -5.85 -6.56 -2.91
C GLN A 87 -5.09 -6.99 -1.65
N ILE A 88 -3.76 -6.99 -1.67
CA ILE A 88 -2.93 -7.25 -0.49
C ILE A 88 -3.10 -6.10 0.50
N VAL A 89 -2.96 -4.85 0.06
CA VAL A 89 -3.07 -3.64 0.89
C VAL A 89 -4.38 -3.61 1.69
N VAL A 90 -5.54 -3.89 1.07
CA VAL A 90 -6.82 -3.86 1.79
C VAL A 90 -7.01 -4.99 2.81
N ARG A 91 -6.12 -5.97 2.86
CA ARG A 91 -6.17 -7.12 3.79
C ARG A 91 -5.17 -7.00 4.95
N ILE A 92 -4.22 -6.07 4.88
CA ILE A 92 -3.23 -5.85 5.94
C ILE A 92 -3.90 -5.20 7.16
N PRO A 93 -3.62 -5.66 8.40
CA PRO A 93 -4.18 -5.08 9.62
C PRO A 93 -3.47 -3.76 10.00
N TRP A 94 -3.66 -2.72 9.18
CA TRP A 94 -2.91 -1.46 9.27
C TRP A 94 -2.99 -0.78 10.64
N LEU A 95 -4.16 -0.77 11.30
CA LEU A 95 -4.30 -0.11 12.60
C LEU A 95 -3.36 -0.72 13.65
N SER A 96 -3.30 -2.04 13.74
CA SER A 96 -2.40 -2.75 14.64
C SER A 96 -0.92 -2.51 14.28
N LEU A 97 -0.62 -2.52 12.97
CA LEU A 97 0.74 -2.31 12.49
C LEU A 97 1.22 -0.89 12.78
N ILE A 98 0.38 0.12 12.59
CA ILE A 98 0.72 1.53 12.82
C ILE A 98 0.92 1.81 14.30
N GLN A 99 0.11 1.20 15.18
CA GLN A 99 0.33 1.24 16.63
C GLN A 99 1.69 0.63 17.02
N PHE A 100 2.08 -0.47 16.39
CA PHE A 100 3.41 -1.05 16.60
C PHE A 100 4.53 -0.14 16.08
N GLN A 101 4.35 0.46 14.90
CA GLN A 101 5.32 1.40 14.31
C GLN A 101 5.50 2.69 15.13
N ALA A 102 4.54 3.07 15.97
CA ALA A 102 4.69 4.21 16.88
C ALA A 102 5.80 4.01 17.94
N GLN A 103 6.29 2.78 18.11
CA GLN A 103 7.40 2.44 19.01
C GLN A 103 8.79 2.61 18.35
N GLN A 104 8.82 2.80 17.02
CA GLN A 104 10.06 2.95 16.26
C GLN A 104 10.60 4.39 16.33
N PRO A 105 11.88 4.63 15.97
CA PRO A 105 12.43 5.98 15.86
C PRO A 105 11.58 6.89 14.97
N MET A 106 11.53 8.19 15.29
CA MET A 106 10.68 9.15 14.57
C MET A 106 10.91 9.17 13.06
N ASP A 107 12.16 9.02 12.60
CA ASP A 107 12.48 9.01 11.17
C ASP A 107 11.89 7.79 10.46
N ALA A 108 11.95 6.61 11.09
CA ALA A 108 11.31 5.41 10.59
C ALA A 108 9.78 5.58 10.54
N HIS A 109 9.20 6.21 11.56
CA HIS A 109 7.76 6.48 11.63
C HIS A 109 7.28 7.45 10.54
N ARG A 110 8.07 8.49 10.21
CA ARG A 110 7.81 9.42 9.10
C ARG A 110 7.93 8.75 7.73
N ALA A 111 8.99 7.96 7.54
CA ALA A 111 9.19 7.18 6.32
C ALA A 111 8.03 6.21 6.08
N PHE A 112 7.55 5.55 7.14
CA PHE A 112 6.41 4.65 7.10
C PHE A 112 5.15 5.35 6.58
N HIS A 113 4.78 6.50 7.18
CA HIS A 113 3.60 7.25 6.77
C HIS A 113 3.72 7.76 5.33
N SER A 114 4.90 8.22 4.93
CA SER A 114 5.15 8.72 3.58
C SER A 114 5.01 7.63 2.53
N LEU A 115 5.56 6.43 2.78
CA LEU A 115 5.42 5.28 1.89
C LEU A 115 3.98 4.77 1.84
N LEU A 116 3.31 4.67 2.98
CA LEU A 116 1.92 4.22 3.04
C LEU A 116 1.01 5.18 2.27
N PHE A 117 1.19 6.49 2.43
CA PHE A 117 0.42 7.49 1.68
C PHE A 117 0.66 7.38 0.17
N SER A 118 1.93 7.23 -0.24
CA SER A 118 2.31 7.01 -1.64
C SER A 118 1.62 5.77 -2.21
N LEU A 119 1.65 4.66 -1.48
CA LEU A 119 1.05 3.40 -1.87
C LEU A 119 -0.47 3.50 -2.00
N LEU A 120 -1.15 4.11 -1.03
CA LEU A 120 -2.61 4.33 -1.05
C LEU A 120 -3.02 5.18 -2.26
N ALA A 121 -2.28 6.26 -2.55
CA ALA A 121 -2.51 7.09 -3.72
C ALA A 121 -2.35 6.29 -5.03
N SER A 122 -1.36 5.40 -5.10
CA SER A 122 -1.16 4.53 -6.25
C SER A 122 -2.29 3.50 -6.39
N CYS A 123 -2.77 2.92 -5.29
CA CYS A 123 -3.89 1.98 -5.28
C CYS A 123 -5.17 2.60 -5.85
N VAL A 124 -5.47 3.86 -5.54
CA VAL A 124 -6.70 4.53 -6.01
C VAL A 124 -6.55 5.25 -7.35
N SER A 125 -5.34 5.31 -7.92
CA SER A 125 -5.04 6.11 -9.11
C SER A 125 -5.80 5.70 -10.37
N ARG A 126 -6.17 4.42 -10.50
CA ARG A 126 -6.89 3.88 -11.66
C ARG A 126 -7.98 2.92 -11.20
N PRO A 127 -9.18 2.97 -11.78
CA PRO A 127 -10.27 2.05 -11.42
C PRO A 127 -9.89 0.56 -11.51
N ALA A 128 -9.04 0.20 -12.49
CA ALA A 128 -8.55 -1.17 -12.66
C ALA A 128 -7.80 -1.70 -11.42
N ASN A 129 -7.11 -0.83 -10.67
CA ASN A 129 -6.31 -1.22 -9.52
C ASN A 129 -7.18 -1.70 -8.35
N TYR A 130 -8.36 -1.12 -8.17
CA TYR A 130 -9.26 -1.45 -7.05
C TYR A 130 -10.57 -2.11 -7.46
N ALA A 131 -10.79 -2.40 -8.75
CA ALA A 131 -12.04 -2.95 -9.26
C ALA A 131 -12.51 -4.20 -8.47
N ILE A 132 -11.59 -5.11 -8.16
CA ILE A 132 -11.89 -6.37 -7.44
C ILE A 132 -12.21 -6.12 -5.95
N CYS A 133 -11.60 -5.10 -5.34
CA CYS A 133 -11.74 -4.81 -3.92
C CYS A 133 -12.44 -3.46 -3.65
N ARG A 134 -13.34 -3.05 -4.55
CA ARG A 134 -14.00 -1.74 -4.55
C ARG A 134 -14.72 -1.43 -3.23
N ALA A 135 -15.27 -2.42 -2.55
CA ALA A 135 -15.93 -2.23 -1.26
C ALA A 135 -14.97 -2.17 -0.06
N SER A 136 -13.78 -2.79 -0.18
CA SER A 136 -12.78 -2.83 0.89
C SER A 136 -11.92 -1.57 0.92
N MET A 137 -11.65 -0.97 -0.24
CA MET A 137 -10.79 0.22 -0.32
C MET A 137 -11.34 1.44 0.45
N PRO A 138 -12.63 1.84 0.32
CA PRO A 138 -13.19 2.95 1.09
C PRO A 138 -13.18 2.66 2.59
N ARG A 139 -13.46 1.40 2.99
CA ARG A 139 -13.40 0.98 4.40
C ARG A 139 -12.00 1.14 4.98
N LEU A 140 -10.98 0.76 4.21
CA LEU A 140 -9.60 0.98 4.58
C LEU A 140 -9.31 2.48 4.76
N LEU A 141 -9.57 3.29 3.74
CA LEU A 141 -9.30 4.74 3.76
C LEU A 141 -9.97 5.43 4.95
N ASN A 142 -11.25 5.12 5.20
CA ASN A 142 -11.99 5.68 6.33
C ASN A 142 -11.39 5.25 7.67
N SER A 143 -10.96 3.99 7.81
CA SER A 143 -10.30 3.52 9.04
C SER A 143 -8.98 4.23 9.32
N LEU A 144 -8.29 4.68 8.26
CA LEU A 144 -7.01 5.36 8.35
C LEU A 144 -7.13 6.89 8.47
N GLY A 145 -8.33 7.47 8.29
CA GLY A 145 -8.53 8.93 8.29
C GLY A 145 -8.15 9.62 9.61
N ALA A 146 -8.22 8.91 10.73
CA ALA A 146 -7.91 9.45 12.07
C ALA A 146 -6.41 9.42 12.43
N LEU A 147 -5.55 8.92 11.55
CA LEU A 147 -4.12 8.74 11.83
C LEU A 147 -3.31 10.04 11.70
N PRO A 148 -2.11 10.11 12.33
CA PRO A 148 -1.30 11.32 12.36
C PRO A 148 -0.56 11.58 11.04
N TRP A 149 -1.30 11.88 9.98
CA TRP A 149 -0.75 12.12 8.64
C TRP A 149 0.13 13.36 8.51
N GLN A 150 0.14 14.25 9.50
CA GLN A 150 1.10 15.36 9.60
C GLN A 150 2.57 14.90 9.68
N LEU A 151 2.82 13.60 9.86
CA LEU A 151 4.15 13.00 9.86
C LEU A 151 4.75 12.79 8.48
N ILE A 152 3.98 12.95 7.40
CA ILE A 152 4.51 12.85 6.03
C ILE A 152 5.51 13.99 5.77
N GLU A 153 6.64 13.66 5.15
CA GLU A 153 7.65 14.65 4.73
C GLU A 153 7.14 15.49 3.55
N VAL A 154 7.49 16.78 3.54
CA VAL A 154 7.01 17.73 2.51
C VAL A 154 7.52 17.33 1.12
N GLU A 155 8.79 16.91 0.97
CA GLU A 155 9.28 16.48 -0.35
C GLU A 155 8.52 15.25 -0.87
N ARG A 156 8.18 14.32 0.04
CA ARG A 156 7.39 13.13 -0.31
C ARG A 156 5.97 13.50 -0.68
N LEU A 157 5.34 14.43 0.05
CA LEU A 157 4.00 14.91 -0.29
C LEU A 157 3.98 15.59 -1.67
N ASN A 158 4.98 16.40 -2.00
CA ASN A 158 5.08 17.05 -3.30
C ASN A 158 5.22 16.03 -4.44
N ALA A 159 6.08 15.02 -4.27
CA ALA A 159 6.23 13.94 -5.24
C ALA A 159 4.92 13.16 -5.46
N VAL A 160 4.22 12.81 -4.37
CA VAL A 160 2.94 12.10 -4.46
C VAL A 160 1.85 12.98 -5.08
N SER A 161 1.81 14.27 -4.74
CA SER A 161 0.85 15.23 -5.32
C SER A 161 1.04 15.41 -6.82
N ALA A 162 2.29 15.56 -7.27
CA ALA A 162 2.63 15.63 -8.69
C ALA A 162 2.20 14.35 -9.43
N ARG A 163 2.35 13.18 -8.79
CA ARG A 163 1.92 11.90 -9.35
C ARG A 163 0.40 11.75 -9.40
N ILE A 164 -0.32 12.19 -8.36
CA ILE A 164 -1.79 12.22 -8.38
C ILE A 164 -2.25 13.06 -9.57
N ALA A 165 -1.69 14.26 -9.74
CA ALA A 165 -2.02 15.16 -10.84
C ALA A 165 -1.74 14.55 -12.24
N SER A 166 -0.72 13.70 -12.38
CA SER A 166 -0.38 13.07 -13.67
C SER A 166 -1.09 11.75 -13.94
N THR A 167 -1.53 11.03 -12.90
CA THR A 167 -2.04 9.66 -13.04
C THR A 167 -3.55 9.58 -12.95
N PHE A 168 -4.18 10.50 -12.20
CA PHE A 168 -5.63 10.51 -12.03
C PHE A 168 -6.26 11.15 -13.26
N ALA A 169 -7.33 10.52 -13.75
CA ALA A 169 -8.11 11.07 -14.84
C ALA A 169 -8.83 12.36 -14.34
N PRO A 170 -8.87 13.45 -15.11
CA PRO A 170 -9.54 14.70 -14.69
C PRO A 170 -11.02 14.49 -14.33
N GLU A 171 -11.66 13.52 -14.98
CA GLU A 171 -13.07 13.16 -14.79
C GLU A 171 -13.34 12.59 -13.41
N ILE A 172 -12.31 12.19 -12.66
CA ILE A 172 -12.46 11.62 -11.31
C ILE A 172 -13.04 12.62 -10.30
N LEU A 173 -12.94 13.92 -10.60
CA LEU A 173 -13.52 15.02 -9.81
C LEU A 173 -15.00 15.27 -10.15
N SER A 174 -15.46 14.86 -11.33
CA SER A 174 -16.84 15.06 -11.80
C SER A 174 -17.69 13.79 -11.75
N ASP A 175 -17.09 12.62 -11.93
CA ASP A 175 -17.71 11.28 -11.85
C ASP A 175 -17.05 10.47 -10.72
N SER A 176 -17.25 10.95 -9.49
CA SER A 176 -16.64 10.34 -8.30
C SER A 176 -17.35 9.04 -7.93
N ASN A 177 -16.57 8.00 -7.61
CA ASN A 177 -17.09 6.79 -6.97
C ASN A 177 -16.71 6.76 -5.48
N ASP A 178 -17.28 5.82 -4.72
CA ASP A 178 -17.05 5.70 -3.27
C ASP A 178 -15.57 5.62 -2.87
N VAL A 179 -14.71 5.05 -3.73
CA VAL A 179 -13.26 4.94 -3.49
C VAL A 179 -12.59 6.30 -3.61
N ASN A 180 -12.88 7.02 -4.69
CA ASN A 180 -12.31 8.33 -4.94
C ASN A 180 -12.82 9.35 -3.90
N ASN A 181 -14.10 9.28 -3.52
CA ASN A 181 -14.67 10.11 -2.46
C ASN A 181 -13.96 9.89 -1.12
N ALA A 182 -13.84 8.64 -0.69
CA ALA A 182 -13.12 8.31 0.54
C ALA A 182 -11.64 8.77 0.48
N PHE A 183 -10.99 8.67 -0.69
CA PHE A 183 -9.61 9.12 -0.85
C PHE A 183 -9.49 10.65 -0.80
N PHE A 184 -10.38 11.41 -1.44
CA PHE A 184 -10.33 12.87 -1.40
C PHE A 184 -10.73 13.43 -0.03
N GLU A 185 -11.69 12.83 0.66
CA GLU A 185 -11.98 13.16 2.07
C GLU A 185 -10.78 12.91 2.98
N PHE A 186 -9.98 11.89 2.66
CA PHE A 186 -8.74 11.57 3.34
C PHE A 186 -7.61 12.55 3.02
N VAL A 187 -7.42 12.95 1.76
CA VAL A 187 -6.32 13.82 1.31
C VAL A 187 -6.59 15.30 1.58
N LEU A 188 -7.82 15.78 1.46
CA LEU A 188 -8.13 17.22 1.52
C LEU A 188 -7.73 17.86 2.87
N PRO A 189 -8.04 17.28 4.04
CA PRO A 189 -7.60 17.83 5.33
C PRO A 189 -6.07 17.83 5.50
N LEU A 190 -5.40 16.87 4.85
CA LEU A 190 -3.96 16.72 4.85
C LEU A 190 -3.33 17.91 4.11
N LEU A 191 -3.75 18.14 2.85
CA LEU A 191 -3.28 19.25 2.04
C LEU A 191 -3.51 20.61 2.72
N VAL A 192 -4.70 20.85 3.29
CA VAL A 192 -5.01 22.10 4.00
C VAL A 192 -4.05 22.32 5.18
N LYS A 193 -3.75 21.29 5.98
CA LYS A 193 -2.81 21.40 7.10
C LYS A 193 -1.38 21.69 6.64
N PHE A 194 -0.96 21.14 5.49
CA PHE A 194 0.35 21.42 4.91
C PHE A 194 0.47 22.85 4.39
N PHE A 195 -0.53 23.34 3.63
CA PHE A 195 -0.54 24.73 3.16
C PHE A 195 -0.53 25.75 4.31
N VAL A 196 -1.30 25.50 5.38
CA VAL A 196 -1.31 26.37 6.57
C VAL A 196 0.03 26.34 7.31
N ARG A 197 0.76 25.23 7.28
CA ARG A 197 2.10 25.11 7.88
C ARG A 197 3.13 25.91 7.09
N GLU A 198 3.16 25.78 5.77
CA GLU A 198 4.10 26.57 4.92
C GLU A 198 3.87 28.08 5.06
N MET A 199 2.61 28.53 5.17
CA MET A 199 2.30 29.95 5.39
C MET A 199 2.74 30.49 6.76
N LYS A 200 3.04 29.64 7.74
CA LYS A 200 3.53 30.06 9.06
C LYS A 200 5.05 30.11 9.15
N ASP A 201 5.74 29.43 8.23
CA ASP A 201 7.19 29.37 8.15
C ASP A 201 7.77 30.45 7.21
N ILE A 202 6.91 31.37 6.71
CA ILE A 202 7.22 32.59 5.93
C ILE A 202 6.90 33.82 6.79
#